data_AF-A0A660XU05-F1
#
_entry.id   AF-A0A660XU05-F1
#
_cell.length_a   1.000
_cell.length_b   1.000
_cell.length_c   1.000
_cell.angle_alpha   90.00
_cell.angle_beta   90.00
_cell.angle_gamma   90.00
#
_symmetry.space_group_name_H-M   'P 1'
#
loop_
_entity.id
_entity.type
_entity.pdbx_description
1 polymer ?
#
loop_
_entity_poly.entity_id
_entity_poly.type
_entity_poly.pdbx_seq_one_letter_code
_entity_poly.pdbx_strand_id
1 'polypeptide(L)'
;MKIQIVRDVLEANDQLADTIRTESHKSGLKLINIMSSPGSGKTSLLEKIIPELKKKGIRVAVIEGDITTTADAERIATLDIPVAQINTESFGGDCHLGAEVIM
;
A
#
# COMPACT_ATOMS: atom_id res chain seq x y z
N MET A 1 31.71 6.56 24.25
CA MET A 1 30.64 7.29 23.54
C MET A 1 29.34 6.52 23.74
N LYS A 2 28.38 7.04 24.52
CA LYS A 2 27.07 6.39 24.72
C LYS A 2 26.09 7.02 23.75
N ILE A 3 25.59 6.25 22.79
CA ILE A 3 24.50 6.68 21.91
C ILE A 3 23.21 6.48 22.72
N GLN A 4 22.55 7.56 23.12
CA GLN A 4 21.20 7.50 23.68
C GLN A 4 20.22 7.28 22.53
N ILE A 5 19.78 6.03 22.36
CA ILE A 5 18.62 5.70 21.53
C ILE A 5 17.41 5.79 22.47
N VAL A 6 16.72 6.94 22.48
CA VAL A 6 15.49 7.14 23.26
C VAL A 6 14.42 7.77 22.37
N ARG A 7 14.15 7.10 21.25
CA ARG A 7 12.95 7.33 20.46
C ARG A 7 12.66 6.05 19.70
N ASP A 8 11.49 5.49 19.92
CA ASP A 8 11.06 4.32 19.17
C ASP A 8 10.87 4.78 17.72
N VAL A 9 11.72 4.26 16.83
CA VAL A 9 11.80 4.72 15.43
C VAL A 9 10.43 4.54 14.73
N LEU A 10 9.61 3.62 15.23
CA LEU A 10 8.31 3.28 14.69
C LEU A 10 7.16 4.11 15.28
N GLU A 11 7.35 4.80 16.42
CA GLU A 11 6.26 5.48 17.13
C GLU A 11 5.56 6.53 16.25
N ALA A 12 6.33 7.29 15.47
CA ALA A 12 5.78 8.28 14.55
C ALA A 12 4.95 7.62 13.42
N ASN A 13 5.42 6.48 12.90
CA ASN A 13 4.71 5.71 11.88
C ASN A 13 3.41 5.11 12.44
N ASP A 14 3.44 4.59 13.66
CA ASP A 14 2.28 3.97 14.31
C ASP A 14 1.17 4.99 14.59
N GLN A 15 1.53 6.18 15.08
CA GLN A 15 0.58 7.29 15.26
C GLN A 15 -0.09 7.69 13.94
N LEU A 16 0.69 7.72 12.86
CA LEU A 16 0.16 8.04 11.54
C LEU A 16 -0.73 6.93 10.99
N ALA A 17 -0.34 5.66 11.18
CA ALA A 17 -1.13 4.50 10.79
C ALA A 17 -2.47 4.44 11.55
N ASP A 18 -2.49 4.83 12.84
CA ASP A 18 -3.73 4.95 13.61
C ASP A 18 -4.65 6.06 13.09
N THR A 19 -4.06 7.17 12.64
CA THR A 19 -4.82 8.25 12.00
C THR A 19 -5.47 7.74 10.70
N ILE A 20 -4.70 7.06 9.84
CA ILE A 20 -5.22 6.47 8.59
C ILE A 20 -6.34 5.46 8.88
N ARG A 21 -6.17 4.58 9.88
CA ARG A 21 -7.20 3.62 10.30
C ARG A 21 -8.48 4.33 10.76
N THR A 22 -8.33 5.40 11.55
CA THR A 22 -9.46 6.17 12.07
C THR A 22 -10.22 6.87 10.94
N GLU A 23 -9.53 7.57 10.05
CA GLU A 23 -10.15 8.33 8.96
C GLU A 23 -10.76 7.42 7.88
N SER A 24 -10.09 6.31 7.55
CA SER A 24 -10.65 5.30 6.63
C SER A 24 -11.90 4.65 7.21
N HIS A 25 -11.91 4.31 8.50
CA HIS A 25 -13.09 3.77 9.17
C HIS A 25 -14.26 4.76 9.17
N LYS A 26 -14.01 6.04 9.50
CA LYS A 26 -15.04 7.10 9.44
C LYS A 26 -15.62 7.27 8.04
N SER A 27 -14.80 7.11 7.02
CA SER A 27 -15.20 7.23 5.60
C SER A 27 -15.85 5.95 5.04
N GLY A 28 -15.99 4.89 5.84
CA GLY A 28 -16.51 3.60 5.40
C GLY A 28 -15.57 2.85 4.44
N LEU A 29 -14.28 3.22 4.41
CA LEU A 29 -13.26 2.60 3.57
C LEU A 29 -12.57 1.45 4.32
N LYS A 30 -12.54 0.28 3.70
CA LYS A 30 -11.74 -0.85 4.21
C LYS A 30 -10.40 -0.88 3.49
N LEU A 31 -9.33 -0.62 4.23
CA LEU A 31 -7.96 -0.78 3.75
C LEU A 31 -7.44 -2.19 4.03
N ILE A 32 -6.72 -2.76 3.07
CA ILE A 32 -6.09 -4.08 3.16
C ILE A 32 -4.64 -3.93 2.70
N ASN A 33 -3.69 -4.21 3.58
CA ASN A 33 -2.28 -4.28 3.24
C ASN A 33 -1.93 -5.72 2.81
N ILE A 34 -1.36 -5.88 1.61
CA ILE A 34 -0.94 -7.17 1.06
C ILE A 34 0.58 -7.19 0.92
N MET A 35 1.24 -7.86 1.85
CA MET A 35 2.70 -8.05 1.84
C MET A 35 3.05 -9.47 1.40
N SER A 36 4.13 -9.62 0.63
CA SER A 36 4.70 -10.92 0.28
C SER A 36 6.14 -10.77 -0.20
N SER A 37 6.85 -11.89 -0.34
CA SER A 37 8.11 -11.92 -1.09
C SER A 37 7.90 -11.57 -2.57
N PRO A 38 8.95 -11.11 -3.28
CA PRO A 38 8.92 -10.94 -4.73
C PRO A 38 8.53 -12.25 -5.44
N GLY A 39 7.74 -12.14 -6.51
CA GLY A 39 7.32 -13.32 -7.30
C GLY A 39 6.27 -14.24 -6.66
N SER A 40 5.80 -13.97 -5.43
CA SER A 40 4.75 -14.81 -4.79
C SER A 40 3.35 -14.68 -5.41
N GLY A 41 3.18 -13.83 -6.44
CA GLY A 41 1.92 -13.74 -7.19
C GLY A 41 0.90 -12.73 -6.68
N LYS A 42 1.30 -11.69 -5.93
CA LYS A 42 0.40 -10.61 -5.46
C LYS A 42 -0.42 -10.01 -6.60
N THR A 43 0.27 -9.59 -7.67
CA THR A 43 -0.37 -8.98 -8.84
C THR A 43 -1.37 -9.94 -9.48
N SER A 44 -0.99 -11.20 -9.66
CA SER A 44 -1.89 -12.22 -10.23
C SER A 44 -3.08 -12.57 -9.33
N LEU A 45 -2.95 -12.41 -8.01
CA LEU A 45 -4.07 -12.53 -7.09
C LEU A 45 -5.03 -11.35 -7.26
N LEU A 46 -4.51 -10.13 -7.33
CA LEU A 46 -5.30 -8.92 -7.54
C LEU A 46 -6.05 -8.93 -8.89
N GLU A 47 -5.38 -9.34 -9.97
CA GLU A 47 -5.96 -9.52 -11.31
C GLU A 47 -7.19 -10.45 -11.30
N LYS A 48 -7.23 -11.42 -10.39
CA LYS A 48 -8.36 -12.37 -10.26
C LYS A 48 -9.44 -11.88 -9.30
N ILE A 49 -9.06 -11.26 -8.18
CA ILE A 49 -10.01 -10.87 -7.13
C ILE A 49 -10.77 -9.59 -7.51
N ILE A 50 -10.11 -8.60 -8.11
CA ILE A 50 -10.72 -7.29 -8.41
C ILE A 50 -11.94 -7.43 -9.33
N PRO A 51 -11.91 -8.19 -10.44
CA PRO A 51 -13.09 -8.41 -11.26
C PRO A 51 -14.27 -9.05 -10.50
N GLU A 52 -13.99 -10.00 -9.60
CA GLU A 52 -15.03 -10.65 -8.79
C GLU A 52 -15.64 -9.69 -7.75
N LEU A 53 -14.84 -8.78 -7.18
CA LEU A 53 -15.33 -7.72 -6.32
C LEU A 53 -16.19 -6.71 -7.10
N LYS A 54 -15.76 -6.31 -8.30
CA LYS A 54 -16.54 -5.44 -9.20
C LYS A 54 -17.89 -6.07 -9.55
N LYS A 55 -17.94 -7.38 -9.87
CA LYS A 55 -19.18 -8.12 -10.13
C LYS A 55 -20.15 -8.10 -8.94
N LYS A 56 -19.62 -8.05 -7.71
CA LYS A 56 -20.41 -7.91 -6.47
C LYS A 56 -20.81 -6.46 -6.16
N GLY A 57 -20.49 -5.49 -7.03
CA GLY A 57 -20.78 -4.07 -6.83
C GLY A 57 -19.83 -3.38 -5.85
N ILE A 58 -18.71 -4.02 -5.48
CA ILE A 58 -17.72 -3.45 -4.56
C ILE A 58 -16.73 -2.60 -5.36
N ARG A 59 -16.61 -1.31 -4.99
CA ARG A 59 -15.61 -0.40 -5.57
C ARG A 59 -14.24 -0.69 -4.95
N VAL A 60 -13.22 -0.76 -5.79
CA VAL A 60 -11.84 -1.07 -5.38
C VAL A 60 -10.91 -0.05 -6.02
N ALA A 61 -9.89 0.35 -5.28
CA ALA A 61 -8.72 1.08 -5.77
C ALA A 61 -7.46 0.38 -5.24
N VAL A 62 -6.34 0.52 -5.95
CA VAL A 62 -5.07 -0.10 -5.56
C VAL A 62 -4.01 0.98 -5.38
N ILE A 63 -3.26 0.87 -4.28
CA ILE A 63 -2.00 1.58 -4.09
C ILE A 63 -0.90 0.54 -4.28
N GLU A 64 -0.04 0.77 -5.28
CA GLU A 64 1.09 -0.08 -5.62
C GLU A 64 2.36 0.57 -5.07
N GLY A 65 3.22 -0.23 -4.45
CA GLY A 65 4.50 0.22 -3.92
C GLY A 65 5.62 -0.64 -4.48
N ASP A 66 6.33 -0.10 -5.46
CA ASP A 66 7.49 -0.74 -6.07
C ASP A 66 8.69 0.20 -6.00
N ILE A 67 9.90 -0.37 -6.08
CA ILE A 67 11.14 0.38 -5.93
C ILE A 67 11.37 1.26 -7.16
N THR A 68 11.11 0.73 -8.36
CA THR A 68 11.47 1.44 -9.62
C THR A 68 10.48 1.22 -10.77
N THR A 69 9.70 0.13 -10.78
CA THR A 69 8.91 -0.24 -11.97
C THR A 69 7.44 0.12 -11.84
N THR A 70 6.80 0.47 -12.96
CA THR A 70 5.35 0.69 -13.05
C THR A 70 4.60 -0.56 -13.52
N ALA A 71 5.30 -1.69 -13.68
CA ALA A 71 4.79 -2.85 -14.39
C ALA A 71 3.56 -3.46 -13.71
N ASP A 72 3.57 -3.52 -12.37
CA ASP A 72 2.41 -4.04 -11.62
C ASP A 72 1.23 -3.07 -11.66
N ALA A 73 1.45 -1.75 -11.53
CA ALA A 73 0.37 -0.77 -11.68
C ALA A 73 -0.24 -0.75 -13.07
N GLU A 74 0.56 -0.82 -14.14
CA GLU A 74 0.07 -0.88 -15.52
C GLU A 74 -0.82 -2.10 -15.75
N ARG A 75 -0.41 -3.27 -15.25
CA ARG A 75 -1.21 -4.49 -15.32
C ARG A 75 -2.54 -4.34 -14.59
N ILE A 76 -2.53 -3.79 -13.38
CA ILE A 76 -3.75 -3.59 -12.60
C ILE A 76 -4.65 -2.50 -13.21
N ALA A 77 -4.09 -1.46 -13.83
CA ALA A 77 -4.86 -0.40 -14.47
C ALA A 77 -5.74 -0.92 -15.63
N THR A 78 -5.35 -2.02 -16.28
CA THR A 78 -6.18 -2.69 -17.30
C THR A 78 -7.53 -3.20 -16.78
N LEU A 79 -7.68 -3.32 -15.45
CA LEU A 79 -8.91 -3.76 -14.79
C LEU A 79 -9.94 -2.64 -14.63
N ASP A 80 -9.64 -1.43 -15.14
CA ASP A 80 -10.50 -0.24 -15.10
C ASP A 80 -10.88 0.12 -13.66
N ILE A 81 -9.85 0.31 -12.83
CA ILE A 81 -9.95 0.80 -11.46
C ILE A 81 -8.91 1.91 -11.22
N PRO A 82 -9.12 2.79 -10.23
CA PRO A 82 -8.08 3.72 -9.82
C PRO A 82 -6.85 2.98 -9.28
N VAL A 83 -5.67 3.33 -9.79
CA VAL A 83 -4.37 2.81 -9.33
C VAL A 83 -3.44 3.99 -9.04
N ALA A 84 -2.86 4.01 -7.85
CA ALA A 84 -1.82 4.95 -7.47
C ALA A 84 -0.48 4.22 -7.32
N GLN A 85 0.51 4.61 -8.11
CA GLN A 85 1.88 4.09 -8.02
C GLN A 85 2.69 4.91 -7.02
N ILE A 86 3.40 4.25 -6.12
CA ILE A 86 4.33 4.87 -5.18
C ILE A 86 5.71 4.28 -5.41
N ASN A 87 6.65 5.10 -5.87
CA ASN A 87 8.04 4.68 -6.07
C ASN A 87 8.84 4.87 -4.78
N THR A 88 9.32 3.78 -4.18
CA THR A 88 10.02 3.85 -2.88
C THR A 88 11.49 4.28 -2.98
N GLU A 89 12.06 4.38 -4.19
CA GLU A 89 13.42 4.91 -4.41
C GLU A 89 13.63 6.28 -3.77
N SER A 90 12.62 7.16 -3.84
CA SER A 90 12.67 8.51 -3.28
C SER A 90 12.75 8.55 -1.75
N PHE A 91 12.50 7.42 -1.08
CA PHE A 91 12.53 7.26 0.38
C PHE A 91 13.76 6.48 0.86
N GLY A 92 14.81 6.39 0.04
CA GLY A 92 16.05 5.68 0.38
C GLY A 92 16.11 4.24 -0.14
N GLY A 93 15.19 3.87 -1.04
CA GLY A 93 15.11 2.51 -1.59
C GLY A 93 14.56 1.49 -0.59
N ASP A 94 13.85 1.97 0.45
CA ASP A 94 13.23 1.09 1.42
C ASP A 94 12.24 0.16 0.71
N CYS A 95 12.35 -1.13 1.04
CA CYS A 95 11.50 -2.18 0.49
C CYS A 95 10.12 -2.24 1.16
N HIS A 96 9.74 -1.21 1.91
CA HIS A 96 8.47 -1.11 2.63
C HIS A 96 7.81 0.26 2.44
N LEU A 97 6.47 0.28 2.47
CA LEU A 97 5.66 1.50 2.48
C LEU A 97 5.40 1.94 3.93
N GLY A 98 5.89 3.13 4.31
CA GLY A 98 5.52 3.78 5.57
C GLY A 98 4.08 4.33 5.53
N ALA A 99 3.51 4.66 6.68
CA ALA A 99 2.18 5.28 6.76
C ALA A 99 2.12 6.64 6.04
N GLU A 100 3.25 7.35 5.96
CA GLU A 100 3.36 8.70 5.39
C GLU A 100 3.03 8.81 3.91
N VAL A 101 3.23 7.75 3.13
CA VAL A 101 2.97 7.77 1.69
C VAL A 101 1.52 7.40 1.35
N ILE A 102 0.73 6.98 2.35
CA ILE A 102 -0.66 6.56 2.19
C ILE A 102 -1.64 7.70 2.52
N MET A 103 -1.18 8.73 3.24
CA MET A 103 -2.01 9.87 3.68
C MET A 103 -2.32 10.85 2.56
#